data_AF-W1WYJ7-F1
#
_entry.id   AF-W1WYJ7-F1
#
_cell.length_a   1.000
_cell.length_b   1.000
_cell.length_c   1.000
_cell.angle_alpha   90.00
_cell.angle_beta   90.00
_cell.angle_gamma   90.00
#
_symmetry.space_group_name_H-M   'P 1'
#
loop_
_entity.id
_entity.type
_entity.pdbx_description
1 polymer ?
#
loop_
_entity_poly.entity_id
_entity_poly.type
_entity_poly.pdbx_seq_one_letter_code
_entity_poly.pdbx_strand_id
1 'polypeptide(L)'
;ANGDYHSAYRELSSREMERYGTFDLWQQAKTKESRAEVESIQLDYVTQDVDDDAVVDYIGYRVDFVDKRPSMLVRLYSTGNGWKIIGFEEFEED
;
A
#
# COMPACT_ATOMS: atom_id res chain seq x y z
N ALA A 1 11.49 -9.12 -1.10
CA ALA A 1 11.19 -8.70 0.28
C ALA A 1 11.58 -9.82 1.25
N ASN A 2 12.25 -9.51 2.37
CA ASN A 2 12.78 -10.51 3.33
C ASN A 2 11.70 -11.23 4.18
N GLY A 3 10.42 -11.09 3.84
CA GLY A 3 9.33 -11.76 4.55
C GLY A 3 9.02 -11.19 5.94
N ASP A 4 9.46 -9.96 6.26
CA ASP A 4 9.11 -9.29 7.51
C ASP A 4 7.69 -8.71 7.46
N TYR A 5 6.72 -9.60 7.63
CA TYR A 5 5.30 -9.27 7.66
C TYR A 5 4.92 -8.40 8.85
N HIS A 6 5.58 -8.55 10.00
CA HIS A 6 5.24 -7.77 11.19
C HIS A 6 5.58 -6.29 11.00
N SER A 7 6.73 -5.97 10.42
CA SER A 7 7.06 -4.59 10.11
C SER A 7 6.15 -4.02 9.03
N ALA A 8 5.85 -4.79 7.98
CA ALA A 8 4.92 -4.36 6.93
C ALA A 8 3.51 -4.08 7.48
N TYR A 9 3.00 -4.93 8.38
CA TYR A 9 1.68 -4.72 9.00
C TYR A 9 1.62 -3.41 9.79
N ARG A 10 2.69 -3.03 10.50
CA ARG A 10 2.73 -1.77 11.25
C ARG A 10 2.67 -0.52 10.36
N GLU A 11 2.97 -0.64 9.07
CA GLU A 11 2.87 0.48 8.13
C GLU A 11 1.47 0.66 7.54
N LEU A 12 0.53 -0.25 7.82
CA LEU A 12 -0.87 -0.04 7.48
C LEU A 12 -1.49 1.05 8.34
N SER A 13 -2.41 1.80 7.76
CA SER A 13 -3.33 2.67 8.50
C SER A 13 -4.26 1.84 9.38
N SER A 14 -4.80 2.44 10.44
CA SER A 14 -5.78 1.77 11.32
C SER A 14 -6.99 1.25 10.52
N ARG A 15 -7.45 2.02 9.52
CA ARG A 15 -8.55 1.64 8.64
C ARG A 15 -8.22 0.40 7.80
N GLU A 16 -7.01 0.33 7.23
CA GLU A 16 -6.58 -0.86 6.49
C GLU A 16 -6.40 -2.06 7.43
N MET A 17 -5.87 -1.87 8.64
CA MET A 17 -5.80 -2.94 9.64
C MET A 17 -7.19 -3.48 9.98
N GLU A 18 -8.18 -2.60 10.19
CA GLU A 18 -9.57 -2.96 10.48
C GLU A 18 -10.21 -3.80 9.36
N ARG A 19 -9.88 -3.52 8.09
CA ARG A 19 -10.38 -4.28 6.93
C ARG A 19 -9.99 -5.76 6.99
N TYR A 20 -8.79 -6.06 7.48
CA TYR A 20 -8.28 -7.42 7.61
C TYR A 20 -8.50 -8.02 9.01
N GLY A 21 -8.80 -7.19 10.01
CA GLY A 21 -8.98 -7.59 11.39
C GLY A 21 -7.64 -7.77 12.11
N THR A 22 -7.12 -9.00 12.14
CA THR A 22 -5.89 -9.34 12.87
C THR A 22 -4.69 -9.45 11.94
N PHE A 23 -3.48 -9.36 12.50
CA PHE A 23 -2.22 -9.63 11.78
C PHE A 23 -2.24 -10.98 11.07
N ASP A 24 -2.72 -12.04 11.74
CA ASP A 24 -2.75 -13.40 11.18
C ASP A 24 -3.66 -13.49 9.95
N LEU A 25 -4.82 -12.83 9.99
CA LEU A 25 -5.75 -12.78 8.86
C LEU A 25 -5.16 -12.00 7.69
N TRP A 26 -4.50 -10.88 7.97
CA TRP A 26 -3.78 -10.11 6.96
C TRP A 26 -2.63 -10.91 6.32
N GLN A 27 -1.80 -11.55 7.14
CA GLN A 27 -0.68 -12.36 6.65
C GLN A 27 -1.18 -13.55 5.82
N GLN A 28 -2.27 -14.19 6.24
CA GLN A 28 -2.89 -15.26 5.47
C GLN A 28 -3.38 -14.75 4.11
N ALA A 29 -4.05 -13.60 4.06
CA ALA A 29 -4.49 -12.99 2.80
C ALA A 29 -3.30 -12.71 1.87
N LYS A 30 -2.24 -12.10 2.39
CA LYS A 30 -1.01 -11.78 1.63
C LYS A 30 -0.13 -12.98 1.28
N THR A 31 -0.36 -14.13 1.90
CA THR A 31 0.30 -15.38 1.52
C THR A 31 -0.49 -16.14 0.45
N LYS A 32 -1.83 -15.99 0.44
CA LYS A 32 -2.71 -16.55 -0.61
C LYS A 32 -2.57 -15.79 -1.93
N GLU A 33 -2.38 -14.47 -1.87
CA GLU A 33 -1.90 -13.69 -3.00
C GLU A 33 -0.49 -14.20 -3.34
N SER A 34 -0.33 -14.88 -4.47
CA SER A 34 0.96 -15.42 -4.93
C SER A 34 2.04 -14.35 -4.76
N ARG A 35 3.12 -14.67 -4.03
CA ARG A 35 4.30 -13.81 -3.88
C ARG A 35 4.99 -13.65 -5.22
N ALA A 36 4.55 -12.69 -6.03
CA ALA A 36 5.33 -12.28 -7.17
C ALA A 36 6.55 -11.50 -6.70
N GLU A 37 7.67 -11.76 -7.33
CA GLU A 37 8.86 -10.96 -7.16
C GLU A 37 8.61 -9.58 -7.75
N VAL A 38 8.94 -8.54 -6.97
CA VAL A 38 8.84 -7.15 -7.41
C VAL A 38 9.96 -6.85 -8.40
N GLU A 39 9.61 -6.32 -9.56
CA GLU A 39 10.55 -5.88 -10.59
C GLU A 39 10.95 -4.41 -10.38
N SER A 40 9.96 -3.53 -10.20
CA SER A 40 10.19 -2.10 -9.96
C SER A 40 9.15 -1.51 -9.02
N ILE A 41 9.54 -0.43 -8.35
CA ILE A 41 8.64 0.47 -7.61
C ILE A 41 8.91 1.87 -8.15
N GLN A 42 7.87 2.51 -8.67
CA GLN A 42 7.94 3.83 -9.30
C GLN A 42 6.97 4.78 -8.62
N LEU A 43 7.39 6.03 -8.41
CA LEU A 43 6.49 7.08 -7.96
C LEU A 43 5.47 7.35 -9.07
N ASP A 44 4.19 7.22 -8.75
CA ASP A 44 3.09 7.42 -9.68
C ASP A 44 2.52 8.84 -9.56
N TYR A 45 2.12 9.23 -8.35
CA TYR A 45 1.66 10.58 -8.07
C TYR A 45 2.06 11.08 -6.69
N VAL A 46 2.07 12.41 -6.57
CA VAL A 46 2.05 13.15 -5.30
C VAL A 46 0.90 14.14 -5.40
N THR A 47 -0.05 14.05 -4.49
CA THR A 47 -1.21 14.94 -4.45
C THR A 47 -1.50 15.40 -3.04
N GLN A 48 -2.20 16.52 -2.91
CA GLN A 48 -2.65 17.06 -1.64
C GLN A 48 -4.15 17.26 -1.73
N ASP A 49 -4.87 16.68 -0.78
CA ASP A 49 -6.30 16.91 -0.60
C ASP A 49 -6.47 17.97 0.48
N VAL A 50 -7.27 18.98 0.18
CA VAL A 50 -7.52 20.12 1.06
C VAL A 50 -9.03 20.22 1.26
N ASP A 51 -9.45 19.93 2.48
CA ASP A 51 -10.80 20.17 2.97
C ASP A 51 -10.78 21.30 4.01
N ASP A 52 -11.95 21.82 4.39
CA ASP A 52 -12.10 22.94 5.32
C ASP A 52 -11.40 22.69 6.67
N ASP A 53 -11.31 21.42 7.10
CA ASP A 53 -10.78 21.01 8.41
C ASP A 53 -9.41 20.31 8.35
N ALA A 54 -8.91 19.93 7.17
CA ALA A 54 -7.68 19.14 7.05
C ALA A 54 -6.97 19.29 5.70
N VAL A 55 -5.64 19.23 5.78
CA VAL A 55 -4.77 19.05 4.62
C VAL A 55 -4.12 17.67 4.74
N VAL A 56 -4.31 16.83 3.72
CA VAL A 56 -3.76 15.47 3.69
C VAL A 56 -2.94 15.27 2.42
N ASP A 57 -1.65 15.01 2.59
CA ASP A 57 -0.77 14.63 1.49
C ASP A 57 -0.89 13.14 1.19
N TYR A 58 -0.94 12.79 -0.09
CA TYR A 58 -0.95 11.42 -0.58
C TYR A 58 0.21 11.18 -1.56
N ILE A 59 0.76 9.96 -1.48
CA ILE A 59 1.74 9.46 -2.45
C ILE A 59 1.25 8.11 -2.95
N GLY A 60 1.25 7.95 -4.28
CA GLY A 60 0.99 6.67 -4.96
C GLY A 60 2.28 6.09 -5.52
N TYR A 61 2.51 4.80 -5.30
CA TYR A 61 3.57 4.04 -5.98
C TYR A 61 2.98 2.94 -6.86
N ARG A 62 3.43 2.89 -8.10
CA ARG A 62 3.22 1.73 -8.98
C ARG A 62 4.25 0.66 -8.64
N VAL A 63 3.80 -0.57 -8.48
CA VAL A 63 4.63 -1.75 -8.25
C VAL A 63 4.45 -2.71 -9.41
N ASP A 64 5.53 -2.93 -10.17
CA ASP A 64 5.59 -3.90 -11.25
C ASP A 64 6.18 -5.22 -10.75
N PHE A 65 5.79 -6.31 -11.40
CA PHE A 65 6.16 -7.67 -11.00
C PHE A 65 6.89 -8.39 -12.14
N VAL A 66 7.88 -9.21 -11.76
CA VAL A 66 8.71 -9.97 -12.71
C VAL A 66 7.87 -10.91 -13.58
N ASP A 67 6.81 -11.48 -13.01
CA ASP A 67 5.92 -12.41 -13.70
C ASP A 67 4.88 -11.72 -14.62
N LYS A 68 5.00 -10.40 -14.79
CA LYS A 68 4.18 -9.58 -15.70
C LYS A 68 2.67 -9.63 -15.43
N ARG A 69 2.27 -9.97 -14.19
CA ARG A 69 0.90 -9.76 -13.73
C ARG A 69 0.55 -8.26 -13.70
N PRO A 70 -0.75 -7.90 -13.60
CA PRO A 70 -1.15 -6.51 -13.45
C PRO A 70 -0.36 -5.79 -12.36
N SER A 71 0.02 -4.55 -12.64
CA SER A 71 0.74 -3.72 -11.69
C SER A 71 -0.17 -3.36 -10.51
N MET A 72 0.43 -3.03 -9.38
CA MET A 72 -0.31 -2.65 -8.17
C MET A 72 -0.05 -1.19 -7.82
N LEU A 73 -1.10 -0.45 -7.51
CA LEU A 73 -1.01 0.87 -6.90
C LEU A 73 -1.00 0.72 -5.38
N VAL A 74 0.06 1.21 -4.74
CA VAL A 74 0.17 1.31 -3.28
C VAL A 74 -0.01 2.77 -2.89
N ARG A 75 -1.05 3.05 -2.10
CA ARG A 75 -1.42 4.41 -1.70
C ARG A 75 -1.02 4.66 -0.26
N LEU A 76 -0.37 5.79 -0.03
CA LEU A 76 0.02 6.25 1.31
C LEU A 76 -0.54 7.64 1.57
N TYR A 77 -0.82 7.92 2.84
CA TYR A 77 -1.11 9.28 3.31
C TYR A 77 -0.14 9.70 4.41
N SER A 78 0.07 11.00 4.53
CA SER A 78 0.89 11.60 5.59
C SER A 78 0.13 11.63 6.91
N THR A 79 0.77 11.16 7.99
CA THR A 79 0.27 11.27 9.37
C THR A 79 0.95 12.40 10.15
N GLY A 80 1.74 13.25 9.48
CA GLY A 80 2.55 14.31 10.08
C GLY A 80 3.87 13.84 10.72
N ASN A 81 3.94 12.58 11.17
CA ASN A 81 5.16 11.95 11.70
C ASN A 81 5.67 10.77 10.85
N GLY A 82 5.08 10.56 9.68
CA GLY A 82 5.39 9.45 8.79
C GLY A 82 4.31 9.27 7.74
N TRP A 83 4.36 8.11 7.08
CA TRP A 83 3.42 7.71 6.04
C TRP A 83 2.76 6.40 6.43
N LYS A 84 1.48 6.25 6.10
CA LYS A 84 0.74 5.01 6.32
C LYS A 84 0.06 4.54 5.06
N ILE A 85 0.11 3.24 4.82
CA ILE A 85 -0.53 2.59 3.68
C ILE A 85 -2.05 2.55 3.92
N ILE A 86 -2.80 3.07 2.95
CA ILE A 86 -4.26 3.18 3.00
C ILE A 86 -4.95 2.32 1.95
N GLY A 87 -4.19 1.67 1.08
CA GLY A 87 -4.77 0.75 0.11
C GLY A 87 -3.75 0.11 -0.82
N PHE A 88 -4.19 -1.03 -1.35
CA PHE A 88 -3.57 -1.76 -2.45
C PHE A 88 -4.65 -1.96 -3.51
N GLU A 89 -4.42 -1.41 -4.69
CA GLU A 89 -5.38 -1.42 -5.80
C GLU A 89 -4.68 -1.99 -7.04
N GLU A 90 -5.43 -2.56 -7.99
CA GLU A 90 -4.88 -2.82 -9.31
C GLU A 90 -4.55 -1.48 -9.97
N PHE A 91 -3.38 -1.39 -10.60
CA PHE A 91 -2.98 -0.19 -11.30
C PHE A 91 -3.71 -0.14 -12.65
N GLU A 92 -4.49 0.91 -12.86
CA GLU A 92 -5.16 1.20 -14.14
C GLU A 92 -4.29 2.17 -14.94
N GLU A 93 -3.96 1.82 -16.20
CA GLU A 93 -3.30 2.75 -17.12
C GLU A 93 -4.35 3.67 -17.75
N ASP A 94 -4.23 4.98 -17.50
CA ASP A 94 -5.05 6.06 -18.09
C ASP A 94 -4.90 6.18 -19.63
#